data_AF-A0AAI9KVL8-F1
#
_entry.id   AF-A0AAI9KVL8-F1
#
_cell.length_a   1.000
_cell.length_b   1.000
_cell.length_c   1.000
_cell.angle_alpha   90.00
_cell.angle_beta   90.00
_cell.angle_gamma   90.00
#
_symmetry.space_group_name_H-M   'P 1'
#
loop_
_entity.id
_entity.type
_entity.pdbx_description
1 polymer ?
#
loop_
_entity_poly.entity_id
_entity_poly.type
_entity_poly.pdbx_seq_one_letter_code
_entity_poly.pdbx_strand_id
1 'polypeptide(L)' 'MKHDNDHLKFPSGNTVEFCRKKAKKLVKEEKAKGKELKLSRALDVVAISNGIPGGWAEAMHLLEMEAACTTN' A
#
# COMPACT_ATOMS: atom_id res chain seq x y z
N MET A 1 17.00 -3.44 -8.25
CA MET A 1 16.33 -2.20 -7.84
C MET A 1 15.79 -2.42 -6.44
N LYS A 2 16.38 -1.77 -5.43
CA LYS A 2 15.85 -1.82 -4.07
C LYS A 2 14.55 -1.02 -4.08
N HIS A 3 13.47 -1.57 -3.52
CA HIS A 3 12.30 -0.76 -3.26
C HIS A 3 12.61 0.06 -2.02
N ASP A 4 13.15 1.26 -2.22
CA ASP A 4 13.54 2.18 -1.15
C ASP A 4 12.34 2.62 -0.29
N ASN A 5 11.13 2.15 -0.57
CA ASN A 5 9.92 2.51 0.15
C ASN A 5 9.38 1.40 1.05
N ASP A 6 9.97 0.20 1.08
CA ASP A 6 9.43 -0.93 1.85
C ASP A 6 9.44 -0.67 3.37
N HIS A 7 10.35 0.20 3.83
CA HIS A 7 10.46 0.62 5.23
C HIS A 7 9.47 1.74 5.62
N LEU A 8 8.85 2.39 4.65
CA LEU A 8 7.87 3.44 4.90
C LEU A 8 6.64 2.85 5.59
N LYS A 9 6.09 3.60 6.54
CA LYS A 9 4.96 3.17 7.35
C LYS A 9 3.76 4.03 7.05
N PHE A 10 2.66 3.39 6.72
CA PHE A 10 1.36 4.04 6.66
C PHE A 10 0.98 4.68 8.01
N PRO A 11 0.06 5.66 8.01
CA PRO A 11 -0.48 6.26 9.24
C PRO A 11 -1.07 5.25 10.22
N SER A 12 -1.54 4.11 9.72
CA SER A 12 -1.98 2.97 10.52
C SER A 12 -0.88 2.23 11.30
N GLY A 13 0.40 2.54 11.03
CA GLY A 13 1.57 1.85 11.57
C GLY A 13 2.05 0.65 10.74
N ASN A 14 1.35 0.29 9.66
CA ASN A 14 1.75 -0.82 8.79
C ASN A 14 2.78 -0.39 7.74
N THR A 15 3.78 -1.23 7.47
CA THR A 15 4.76 -0.93 6.41
C THR A 15 4.16 -1.07 5.01
N VAL A 16 4.76 -0.39 4.03
CA VAL A 16 4.45 -0.57 2.60
C VAL A 16 4.57 -2.03 2.20
N GLU A 17 5.61 -2.73 2.66
CA GLU A 17 5.79 -4.17 2.41
C GLU A 17 4.58 -4.98 2.91
N PHE A 18 4.12 -4.71 4.15
CA PHE A 18 2.96 -5.38 4.74
C PHE A 18 1.70 -5.11 3.92
N CYS A 19 1.49 -3.86 3.50
CA CYS A 19 0.35 -3.47 2.68
C CYS A 19 0.36 -4.16 1.31
N ARG A 20 1.53 -4.28 0.66
CA ARG A 20 1.69 -5.04 -0.60
C ARG A 20 1.36 -6.52 -0.41
N LYS A 21 1.84 -7.13 0.67
CA LYS A 21 1.52 -8.54 1.01
C LYS A 21 0.01 -8.72 1.21
N LYS A 22 -0.64 -7.81 1.93
CA LYS A 22 -2.08 -7.82 2.17
C LYS A 22 -2.88 -7.68 0.87
N ALA A 23 -2.49 -6.78 -0.02
CA ALA A 23 -3.12 -6.61 -1.33
C ALA A 23 -2.99 -7.86 -2.21
N LYS A 24 -1.80 -8.48 -2.27
CA LYS A 24 -1.61 -9.75 -3.00
C LYS A 24 -2.47 -10.88 -2.44
N LYS A 25 -2.62 -10.96 -1.12
CA LYS A 25 -3.49 -11.94 -0.46
C LYS A 25 -4.95 -11.72 -0.84
N LEU A 26 -5.43 -10.47 -0.79
CA LEU A 26 -6.77 -10.08 -1.24
C LEU A 26 -7.05 -10.49 -2.70
N VAL A 27 -6.11 -10.21 -3.61
CA VAL A 27 -6.26 -10.63 -5.03
C VAL A 27 -6.40 -12.14 -5.14
N LYS A 28 -5.58 -12.91 -4.42
CA LYS A 28 -5.66 -14.38 -4.43
C LYS A 28 -7.00 -14.88 -3.88
N GLU A 29 -7.47 -14.30 -2.78
CA GLU A 29 -8.74 -14.67 -2.15
C GLU A 29 -9.94 -14.34 -3.06
N GLU A 30 -9.98 -13.15 -3.66
CA GLU A 30 -11.04 -12.78 -4.58
C GLU A 30 -10.99 -13.62 -5.85
N LYS A 31 -9.79 -13.87 -6.39
CA LYS A 31 -9.62 -14.78 -7.53
C LYS A 31 -10.11 -16.19 -7.22
N ALA A 32 -9.85 -16.70 -6.02
CA ALA A 32 -10.34 -18.01 -5.57
C ALA A 32 -11.88 -18.04 -5.45
N LYS A 33 -12.52 -16.90 -5.17
CA LYS A 33 -13.98 -16.74 -5.18
C LYS A 33 -14.57 -16.54 -6.59
N GLY A 34 -13.75 -16.60 -7.64
CA GLY A 34 -14.17 -16.35 -9.02
C GLY A 34 -14.36 -14.86 -9.36
N LYS A 35 -13.92 -13.95 -8.49
CA LYS A 35 -13.93 -12.50 -8.74
C LYS A 35 -12.56 -12.05 -9.19
N GLU A 36 -12.48 -11.48 -10.39
CA GLU A 36 -11.22 -10.90 -10.86
C GLU A 36 -10.97 -9.56 -10.15
N LEU A 37 -10.07 -9.55 -9.17
CA LEU A 37 -9.58 -8.34 -8.53
C LEU A 37 -8.17 -8.02 -9.02
N LYS A 38 -7.99 -6.84 -9.63
CA LYS A 38 -6.66 -6.37 -10.04
C LYS A 38 -5.85 -5.96 -8.80
N LEU A 39 -4.55 -6.27 -8.81
CA LEU A 39 -3.63 -5.90 -7.73
C LEU A 39 -3.60 -4.39 -7.46
N SER A 40 -3.66 -3.56 -8.51
CA SER A 40 -3.74 -2.11 -8.37
C SER A 40 -4.96 -1.71 -7.53
N ARG A 41 -6.15 -2.26 -7.81
CA ARG A 41 -7.36 -1.96 -7.03
C ARG A 41 -7.26 -2.48 -5.59
N ALA A 42 -6.68 -3.66 -5.39
CA ALA A 42 -6.46 -4.20 -4.06
C ALA A 42 -5.50 -3.31 -3.24
N LEU A 43 -4.45 -2.79 -3.87
CA LEU A 43 -3.51 -1.85 -3.26
C LEU A 43 -4.20 -0.54 -2.88
N ASP A 44 -5.08 -0.01 -3.75
CA ASP A 44 -5.85 1.20 -3.44
C ASP A 44 -6.73 1.00 -2.20
N VAL A 45 -7.46 -0.12 -2.13
CA VAL A 45 -8.30 -0.46 -0.97
C VAL A 45 -7.47 -0.59 0.30
N VAL A 46 -6.30 -1.25 0.20
CA VAL A 46 -5.39 -1.37 1.35
C VAL A 46 -4.86 0.00 1.77
N ALA A 47 -4.45 0.86 0.84
CA ALA A 47 -3.97 2.21 1.17
C ALA A 47 -5.03 3.04 1.91
N ILE A 48 -6.26 3.05 1.38
CA ILE A 48 -7.40 3.74 1.98
C ILE A 48 -7.70 3.18 3.37
N SER A 49 -7.72 1.85 3.51
CA SER A 49 -7.92 1.18 4.81
C SER A 49 -6.80 1.45 5.82
N ASN A 50 -5.62 1.91 5.38
CA ASN A 50 -4.49 2.22 6.23
C ASN A 50 -4.36 3.73 6.52
N GLY A 51 -5.37 4.52 6.15
CA GLY A 51 -5.47 5.94 6.52
C GLY A 51 -5.06 6.92 5.43
N ILE A 52 -4.73 6.45 4.22
CA ILE A 52 -4.44 7.34 3.09
C ILE A 52 -5.56 7.27 2.05
N PRO A 53 -6.52 8.22 2.06
CA PRO A 53 -7.49 8.36 0.99
C PRO A 53 -6.77 8.87 -0.28
N GLY A 54 -6.99 8.23 -1.43
CA GLY A 54 -6.27 8.56 -2.68
C GLY A 54 -5.74 7.34 -3.45
N GLY A 55 -5.75 6.18 -2.80
CA GLY A 55 -5.25 4.94 -3.40
C GLY A 55 -3.75 4.79 -3.24
N TRP A 56 -3.18 3.80 -3.92
CA TRP A 56 -1.81 3.38 -3.66
C TRP A 56 -0.76 4.39 -4.13
N ALA A 57 -0.95 4.98 -5.30
CA ALA A 57 0.02 5.93 -5.86
C ALA A 57 0.17 7.17 -4.98
N GLU A 58 -0.95 7.72 -4.51
CA GLU A 58 -0.96 8.88 -3.61
C GLU A 58 -0.39 8.53 -2.24
N ALA A 59 -0.68 7.32 -1.73
CA ALA A 59 -0.04 6.82 -0.52
C ALA A 59 1.48 6.73 -0.63
N MET A 60 2.01 6.20 -1.73
CA MET A 60 3.46 6.15 -1.92
C MET A 60 4.06 7.56 -1.97
N HIS A 61 3.41 8.49 -2.68
CA HIS A 61 3.89 9.87 -2.78
C HIS A 61 3.92 10.58 -1.43
N LEU A 62 2.86 10.44 -0.62
CA LEU A 62 2.79 11.02 0.72
C LEU A 62 3.85 10.42 1.64
N LEU A 63 4.04 9.11 1.61
CA LEU A 63 5.03 8.42 2.42
C LEU A 63 6.47 8.81 2.03
N GLU A 64 6.74 8.95 0.73
CA GLU A 64 8.02 9.44 0.22
C GLU A 64 8.26 10.90 0.66
N MET A 65 7.24 11.75 0.58
CA MET A 65 7.31 13.14 1.06
C MET A 65 7.55 13.22 2.57
N GLU A 66 6.84 12.43 3.38
CA GLU A 66 7.05 12.38 4.84
C GLU A 66 8.46 11.93 5.17
N ALA A 67 8.96 10.88 4.50
CA ALA A 67 10.33 10.41 4.71
C ALA A 67 11.38 11.46 4.34
N ALA A 68 11.16 12.22 3.26
CA ALA A 68 12.05 13.32 2.86
C ALA A 68 11.97 14.54 3.79
N CYS A 69 10.82 14.77 4.44
CA CYS A 69 10.60 15.92 5.33
C CYS A 69 11.17 15.71 6.75
N THR A 70 11.36 14.45 7.18
CA THR A 70 11.78 14.13 8.56
C THR A 70 13.30 14.23 8.80
N THR A 71 14.08 14.76 7.86
CA THR A 71 15.48 15.18 8.09
C THR A 71 15.53 16.62 8.62
N ASN A 72 15.44 16.79 9.94
CA ASN A 72 15.88 17.99 10.66
C ASN A 72 16.33 17.65 12.08
#